data_AF-A0AAZ1XIG1-F1
#
_entry.id   AF-A0AAZ1XIG1-F1
#
_cell.length_a   1.000
_cell.length_b   1.000
_cell.length_c   1.000
_cell.angle_alpha   90.00
_cell.angle_beta   90.00
_cell.angle_gamma   90.00
#
_symmetry.space_group_name_H-M   'P 1'
#
loop_
_entity.id
_entity.type
_entity.pdbx_description
1 polymer ?
#
loop_
_entity_poly.entity_id
_entity_poly.type
_entity_poly.pdbx_seq_one_letter_code
_entity_poly.pdbx_strand_id
1 'polypeptide(L)'
;MLHVRAGQSFMVLCDQCSVLVFQIAVVFALTHSCSDADGLLSLVLWRWLFYVVPCACEVAVWSLRCRGQSEVIGPLQPVVALIGHDILLPCNLDPVMDATEMTVEWARPDLDPRFVLVWRDSVDMESKKHPSYTSRTSLFKNELKNGNISLKISKVKLSDEGTYRCFVPELDRYTTVQLVVGAASSSAAWINSTISSRVVLQCESAGWYPEPELLWLDGEGKLLSAGPTETLRGPDDLYTVSSRVTVEKRHSNNITCRVQQRNTNQSRETHIHVPDDFFIVISPPSNQTNDPNIIAVVIGALVVLILILAVSFVVWKKRRAKCKKKKSEEDGAEIGLKGESEPLMSGKEEDDDVDRREAQIHEDKREIKQDQLVLETERMKDIKSPQEERINPSNDRESLITIEQETHEEQEVTGREEEHDVDNSGEKVK
;
A
#
# COMPACT_ATOMS: atom_id res chain seq x y z
N MET A 1 -31.59 -12.73 15.74
CA MET A 1 -32.99 -13.06 15.42
C MET A 1 -33.79 -13.11 16.71
N LEU A 2 -34.09 -11.95 17.31
CA LEU A 2 -34.92 -11.80 18.53
C LEU A 2 -35.09 -10.29 18.83
N HIS A 3 -35.68 -9.52 17.92
CA HIS A 3 -36.15 -8.16 18.23
C HIS A 3 -37.13 -7.59 17.17
N VAL A 4 -38.04 -8.41 16.65
CA VAL A 4 -39.07 -7.96 15.68
C VAL A 4 -40.51 -8.21 16.17
N ARG A 5 -40.71 -8.78 17.38
CA ARG A 5 -42.08 -9.10 17.88
C ARG A 5 -42.74 -8.05 18.76
N ALA A 6 -42.06 -6.95 19.10
CA ALA A 6 -42.62 -5.90 19.97
C ALA A 6 -43.47 -4.87 19.21
N GLY A 7 -43.15 -4.57 17.94
CA GLY A 7 -43.85 -3.54 17.15
C GLY A 7 -45.25 -3.94 16.69
N GLN A 8 -45.52 -5.23 16.49
CA GLN A 8 -46.83 -5.72 16.05
C GLN A 8 -47.84 -5.88 17.19
N SER A 9 -47.39 -5.93 18.46
CA SER A 9 -48.32 -6.03 19.60
C SER A 9 -48.83 -4.67 20.07
N PHE A 10 -48.09 -3.58 19.81
CA PHE A 10 -48.46 -2.23 20.27
C PHE A 10 -49.50 -1.54 19.38
N MET A 11 -49.49 -1.81 18.07
CA MET A 11 -50.49 -1.26 17.15
C MET A 11 -51.89 -1.89 17.33
N VAL A 12 -51.94 -3.12 17.85
CA VAL A 12 -53.21 -3.84 18.13
C VAL A 12 -53.91 -3.29 19.38
N LEU A 13 -53.16 -2.70 20.31
CA LEU A 13 -53.72 -2.11 21.53
C LEU A 13 -54.41 -0.75 21.28
N CYS A 14 -53.97 0.00 20.27
CA CYS A 14 -54.58 1.30 19.94
C CYS A 14 -55.95 1.15 19.26
N ASP A 15 -56.15 0.06 18.50
CA ASP A 15 -57.42 -0.21 17.81
C ASP A 15 -58.50 -0.76 18.77
N GLN A 16 -58.11 -1.49 19.83
CA GLN A 16 -59.03 -1.98 20.85
C GLN A 16 -59.61 -0.88 21.76
N CYS A 17 -58.91 0.24 21.95
CA CYS A 17 -59.43 1.38 22.70
C CYS A 17 -60.61 2.06 22.00
N SER A 18 -60.62 2.09 20.66
CA SER A 18 -61.73 2.68 19.90
C SER A 18 -63.00 1.82 20.00
N VAL A 19 -62.86 0.49 19.97
CA VAL A 19 -63.99 -0.44 20.10
C VAL A 19 -64.64 -0.38 21.49
N LEU A 20 -63.85 -0.19 22.55
CA LEU A 20 -64.37 -0.08 23.92
C LEU A 20 -65.19 1.20 24.13
N VAL A 21 -64.78 2.32 23.54
CA VAL A 21 -65.51 3.59 23.59
C VAL A 21 -66.85 3.48 22.83
N PHE A 22 -66.88 2.78 21.70
CA PHE A 22 -68.12 2.52 20.96
C PHE A 22 -69.08 1.59 21.72
N GLN A 23 -68.59 0.55 22.40
CA GLN A 23 -69.43 -0.34 23.21
C GLN A 23 -70.05 0.38 24.42
N ILE A 24 -69.32 1.31 25.06
CA ILE A 24 -69.84 2.12 26.18
C ILE A 24 -70.90 3.12 25.70
N ALA A 25 -70.74 3.71 24.51
CA ALA A 25 -71.73 4.61 23.92
C ALA A 25 -73.06 3.90 23.56
N VAL A 26 -72.98 2.64 23.10
CA VAL A 26 -74.16 1.81 22.79
C VAL A 26 -74.93 1.44 24.07
N VAL A 27 -74.23 1.14 25.17
CA VAL A 27 -74.87 0.90 26.48
C VAL A 27 -75.57 2.17 26.99
N PHE A 28 -74.96 3.35 26.81
CA PHE A 28 -75.54 4.63 27.19
C PHE A 28 -76.81 4.98 26.38
N ALA A 29 -76.82 4.65 25.08
CA ALA A 29 -77.98 4.84 24.21
C ALA A 29 -79.15 3.89 24.58
N LEU A 30 -78.85 2.67 25.05
CA LEU A 30 -79.87 1.71 25.47
C LEU A 30 -80.47 2.03 26.85
N THR A 31 -79.77 2.78 27.70
CA THR A 31 -80.29 3.21 29.02
C THR A 31 -81.20 4.44 28.98
N HIS A 32 -81.38 5.08 27.83
CA HIS A 32 -82.17 6.32 27.68
C HIS A 32 -83.60 6.13 27.16
N SER A 33 -84.17 4.92 27.33
CA SER A 33 -85.57 4.63 27.00
C SER A 33 -86.35 4.06 28.19
N CYS A 34 -86.56 4.86 29.25
CA CYS A 34 -87.82 4.84 30.02
C CYS A 34 -87.84 5.90 31.13
N SER A 35 -89.07 6.32 31.41
CA SER A 35 -89.55 7.46 32.20
C SER A 35 -89.06 7.63 33.64
N ASP A 36 -89.13 8.90 34.07
CA ASP A 36 -89.47 9.44 35.41
C ASP A 36 -88.74 8.89 36.65
N ALA A 37 -87.84 9.72 37.22
CA ALA A 37 -87.77 9.97 38.65
C ALA A 37 -86.66 11.00 38.98
N ASP A 38 -87.07 12.21 39.32
CA ASP A 38 -86.24 13.25 39.91
C ASP A 38 -85.71 12.78 41.28
N GLY A 39 -84.39 12.62 41.40
CA GLY A 39 -83.71 12.37 42.68
C GLY A 39 -82.55 11.37 42.64
N LEU A 40 -82.58 10.38 41.74
CA LEU A 40 -81.48 9.39 41.63
C LEU A 40 -80.32 9.85 40.74
N LEU A 41 -80.54 10.85 39.89
CA LEU A 41 -79.54 11.34 38.94
C LEU A 41 -78.30 11.93 39.65
N SER A 42 -78.49 12.61 40.79
CA SER A 42 -77.39 13.25 41.53
C SER A 42 -76.40 12.25 42.13
N LEU A 43 -76.88 11.16 42.76
CA LEU A 43 -76.01 10.14 43.36
C LEU A 43 -75.28 9.28 42.33
N VAL A 44 -75.92 9.01 41.18
CA VAL A 44 -75.28 8.28 40.07
C VAL A 44 -74.23 9.17 39.38
N LEU A 45 -74.51 10.47 39.20
CA LEU A 45 -73.56 11.44 38.65
C LEU A 45 -72.34 11.66 39.57
N TRP A 46 -72.54 11.72 40.90
CA TRP A 46 -71.42 11.85 41.85
C TRP A 46 -70.60 10.56 41.97
N ARG A 47 -71.22 9.38 41.89
CA ARG A 47 -70.51 8.10 41.86
C ARG A 47 -69.79 7.89 40.51
N TRP A 48 -70.32 8.39 39.41
CA TRP A 48 -69.63 8.48 38.11
C TRP A 48 -68.42 9.42 38.18
N LEU A 49 -68.55 10.61 38.76
CA LEU A 49 -67.43 11.55 38.91
C LEU A 49 -66.30 10.96 39.79
N PHE A 50 -66.62 10.19 40.84
CA PHE A 50 -65.60 9.57 41.70
C PHE A 50 -64.82 8.40 41.05
N TYR A 51 -65.35 7.73 40.02
CA TYR A 51 -64.65 6.64 39.30
C TYR A 51 -64.11 7.04 37.92
N VAL A 52 -64.73 8.01 37.25
CA VAL A 52 -64.31 8.46 35.90
C VAL A 52 -63.19 9.51 35.96
N VAL A 53 -63.15 10.36 36.99
CA VAL A 53 -62.09 11.37 37.14
C VAL A 53 -60.73 10.74 37.45
N PRO A 54 -60.59 9.71 38.32
CA PRO A 54 -59.32 9.01 38.48
C PRO A 54 -58.88 8.26 37.22
N CYS A 55 -59.82 7.63 36.49
CA CYS A 55 -59.53 6.94 35.23
C CYS A 55 -59.10 7.92 34.12
N ALA A 56 -59.71 9.09 34.02
CA ALA A 56 -59.31 10.11 33.04
C ALA A 56 -57.94 10.72 33.36
N CYS A 57 -57.61 10.91 34.64
CA CYS A 57 -56.29 11.37 35.08
C CYS A 57 -55.20 10.31 34.86
N GLU A 58 -55.47 9.03 35.15
CA GLU A 58 -54.56 7.92 34.80
C GLU A 58 -54.39 7.86 33.27
N VAL A 59 -55.47 7.81 32.48
CA VAL A 59 -55.36 7.78 31.01
C VAL A 59 -54.63 9.01 30.45
N ALA A 60 -54.83 10.21 30.99
CA ALA A 60 -54.09 11.41 30.58
C ALA A 60 -52.59 11.35 30.96
N VAL A 61 -52.25 10.80 32.14
CA VAL A 61 -50.86 10.60 32.59
C VAL A 61 -50.16 9.50 31.77
N TRP A 62 -50.87 8.48 31.32
CA TRP A 62 -50.36 7.43 30.44
C TRP A 62 -50.30 7.91 28.97
N SER A 63 -51.23 8.77 28.52
CA SER A 63 -51.21 9.42 27.19
C SER A 63 -50.05 10.42 27.06
N LEU A 64 -49.72 11.14 28.14
CA LEU A 64 -48.57 12.06 28.18
C LEU A 64 -47.22 11.32 28.13
N ARG A 65 -47.20 10.01 28.44
CA ARG A 65 -45.99 9.20 28.52
C ARG A 65 -45.58 8.58 27.18
N CYS A 66 -46.37 8.82 26.12
CA CYS A 66 -46.09 8.37 24.74
C CYS A 66 -45.65 9.51 23.80
N ARG A 67 -45.00 10.58 24.31
CA ARG A 67 -44.07 11.32 23.44
C ARG A 67 -42.82 10.45 23.29
N GLY A 68 -42.70 9.76 22.16
CA GLY A 68 -41.46 9.07 21.80
C GLY A 68 -40.29 10.04 21.98
N GLN A 69 -39.27 9.62 22.71
CA GLN A 69 -38.07 10.44 22.86
C GLN A 69 -37.37 10.47 21.50
N SER A 70 -37.07 11.66 21.00
CA SER A 70 -36.24 11.80 19.81
C SER A 70 -34.84 11.30 20.11
N GLU A 71 -34.24 10.59 19.17
CA GLU A 71 -32.88 10.07 19.22
C GLU A 71 -32.09 10.49 17.99
N VAL A 72 -30.77 10.41 18.12
CA VAL A 72 -29.82 10.65 17.04
C VAL A 72 -29.13 9.32 16.77
N ILE A 73 -29.32 8.77 15.57
CA ILE A 73 -28.85 7.45 15.18
C ILE A 73 -27.60 7.57 14.31
N GLY A 74 -26.53 6.89 14.72
CA GLY A 74 -25.30 6.71 13.95
C GLY A 74 -25.12 5.26 13.46
N PRO A 75 -24.02 4.97 12.74
CA PRO A 75 -23.70 3.63 12.32
C PRO A 75 -23.21 2.79 13.51
N LEU A 76 -23.55 1.50 13.52
CA LEU A 76 -23.07 0.54 14.53
C LEU A 76 -21.64 0.05 14.26
N GLN A 77 -21.19 0.13 13.00
CA GLN A 77 -19.88 -0.30 12.56
C GLN A 77 -19.02 0.90 12.18
N PRO A 78 -17.68 0.80 12.30
CA PRO A 78 -16.79 1.83 11.81
C PRO A 78 -16.98 2.08 10.31
N VAL A 79 -16.88 3.34 9.91
CA VAL A 79 -16.89 3.77 8.52
C VAL A 79 -15.46 3.75 8.00
N VAL A 80 -15.22 3.09 6.86
CA VAL A 80 -13.89 3.01 6.24
C VAL A 80 -13.82 4.02 5.09
N ALA A 81 -12.75 4.82 5.05
CA ALA A 81 -12.48 5.75 3.97
C ALA A 81 -11.06 5.57 3.42
N LEU A 82 -10.91 5.68 2.10
CA LEU A 82 -9.58 5.70 1.48
C LEU A 82 -9.01 7.13 1.45
N ILE A 83 -7.70 7.26 1.66
CA ILE A 83 -7.01 8.56 1.54
C ILE A 83 -7.32 9.20 0.18
N GLY A 84 -7.52 10.52 0.19
CA GLY A 84 -7.80 11.33 -1.00
C GLY A 84 -9.23 11.26 -1.53
N HIS A 85 -10.05 10.32 -1.04
CA HIS A 85 -11.46 10.18 -1.42
C HIS A 85 -12.37 11.02 -0.53
N ASP A 86 -13.61 11.23 -0.97
CA ASP A 86 -14.66 11.83 -0.16
C ASP A 86 -15.37 10.73 0.65
N ILE A 87 -15.79 11.04 1.88
CA ILE A 87 -16.55 10.12 2.74
C ILE A 87 -17.78 10.80 3.35
N LEU A 88 -18.79 9.98 3.63
CA LEU A 88 -19.98 10.34 4.39
C LEU A 88 -19.95 9.67 5.76
N LEU A 89 -20.03 10.46 6.84
CA LEU A 89 -20.28 9.97 8.19
C LEU A 89 -21.79 10.05 8.47
N PRO A 90 -22.50 8.90 8.55
CA PRO A 90 -23.95 8.89 8.65
C PRO A 90 -24.41 9.32 10.05
N CYS A 91 -25.44 10.17 10.09
CA CYS A 91 -26.13 10.56 11.31
C CYS A 91 -27.56 11.00 10.95
N ASN A 92 -28.58 10.41 11.59
CA ASN A 92 -29.98 10.68 11.29
C ASN A 92 -30.81 10.88 12.55
N LEU A 93 -31.90 11.64 12.45
CA LEU A 93 -32.89 11.81 13.51
C LEU A 93 -33.94 10.69 13.46
N ASP A 94 -34.29 10.16 14.63
CA ASP A 94 -35.40 9.23 14.80
C ASP A 94 -36.34 9.70 15.92
N PRO A 95 -37.65 9.90 15.66
CA PRO A 95 -38.29 9.81 14.36
C PRO A 95 -37.79 10.88 13.37
N VAL A 96 -38.02 10.65 12.08
CA VAL A 96 -37.67 11.61 11.03
C VAL A 96 -38.37 12.95 11.28
N MET A 97 -37.59 14.03 11.36
CA MET A 97 -38.07 15.40 11.56
C MET A 97 -37.19 16.41 10.83
N ASP A 98 -37.72 17.62 10.62
CA ASP A 98 -37.00 18.69 9.93
C ASP A 98 -35.90 19.29 10.80
N ALA A 99 -34.65 19.13 10.38
CA ALA A 99 -33.46 19.64 11.04
C ALA A 99 -32.93 20.95 10.44
N THR A 100 -33.64 21.57 9.49
CA THR A 100 -33.14 22.75 8.74
C THR A 100 -32.81 23.92 9.67
N GLU A 101 -33.70 24.20 10.62
CA GLU A 101 -33.56 25.26 11.62
C GLU A 101 -32.93 24.78 12.95
N MET A 102 -32.53 23.50 13.05
CA MET A 102 -31.86 22.97 14.23
C MET A 102 -30.35 23.23 14.18
N THR A 103 -29.70 23.30 15.34
CA THR A 103 -28.25 23.30 15.43
C THR A 103 -27.72 21.87 15.26
N VAL A 104 -26.74 21.67 14.39
CA VAL A 104 -26.02 20.38 14.24
C VAL A 104 -24.54 20.60 14.48
N GLU A 105 -23.99 19.89 15.46
CA GLU A 105 -22.58 19.96 15.82
C GLU A 105 -21.90 18.62 15.53
N TRP A 106 -20.96 18.65 14.61
CA TRP A 106 -19.99 17.57 14.43
C TRP A 106 -18.69 17.94 15.12
N ALA A 107 -18.28 17.13 16.08
CA ALA A 107 -17.08 17.38 16.88
C ALA A 107 -16.16 16.16 16.96
N ARG A 108 -14.88 16.43 17.15
CA ARG A 108 -13.81 15.47 17.43
C ARG A 108 -13.30 15.76 18.85
N PRO A 109 -13.63 14.91 19.84
CA PRO A 109 -13.28 15.16 21.24
C PRO A 109 -11.77 15.23 21.52
N ASP A 110 -10.97 14.66 20.63
CA ASP A 110 -9.50 14.62 20.67
C ASP A 110 -8.82 15.85 20.06
N LEU A 111 -9.57 16.77 19.45
CA LEU A 111 -9.03 17.99 18.84
C LEU A 111 -9.36 19.24 19.65
N ASP A 112 -8.51 20.26 19.51
CA ASP A 112 -8.75 21.62 20.00
C ASP A 112 -8.39 22.65 18.92
N PRO A 113 -9.35 23.43 18.38
CA PRO A 113 -10.79 23.38 18.64
C PRO A 113 -11.43 22.04 18.24
N ARG A 114 -12.43 21.58 19.00
CA ARG A 114 -13.06 20.26 18.76
C ARG A 114 -14.00 20.21 17.55
N PHE A 115 -14.46 21.34 17.02
CA PHE A 115 -15.55 21.35 16.04
C PHE A 115 -15.04 21.05 14.63
N VAL A 116 -15.64 20.06 13.99
CA VAL A 116 -15.39 19.68 12.59
C VAL A 116 -16.35 20.41 11.66
N LEU A 117 -17.60 20.56 12.08
CA LEU A 117 -18.63 21.35 11.42
C LEU A 117 -19.66 21.80 12.45
N VAL A 118 -20.15 23.04 12.30
CA VAL A 118 -21.26 23.57 13.11
C VAL A 118 -22.27 24.20 12.15
N TRP A 119 -23.47 23.63 12.08
CA TRP A 119 -24.61 24.18 11.38
C TRP A 119 -25.51 24.89 12.39
N ARG A 120 -25.80 26.17 12.18
CA ARG A 120 -26.68 26.97 13.03
C ARG A 120 -27.26 28.13 12.21
N ASP A 121 -28.49 28.54 12.51
CA ASP A 121 -29.17 29.64 11.82
C ASP A 121 -29.18 29.46 10.29
N SER A 122 -29.38 28.22 9.84
CA SER A 122 -29.38 27.82 8.43
C SER A 122 -28.06 28.09 7.66
N VAL A 123 -26.94 28.25 8.38
CA VAL A 123 -25.61 28.55 7.82
C VAL A 123 -24.54 27.63 8.45
N ASP A 124 -23.51 27.33 7.67
CA ASP A 124 -22.31 26.63 8.14
C ASP A 124 -21.32 27.64 8.76
N MET A 125 -21.02 27.45 10.04
CA MET A 125 -20.22 28.38 10.86
C MET A 125 -18.72 28.10 10.68
N GLU A 126 -18.16 28.56 9.56
CA GLU A 126 -16.76 28.30 9.19
C GLU A 126 -15.73 28.76 10.24
N SER A 127 -16.00 29.89 10.91
CA SER A 127 -15.10 30.46 11.94
C SER A 127 -14.97 29.63 13.21
N LYS A 128 -15.86 28.65 13.42
CA LYS A 128 -15.82 27.74 14.57
C LYS A 128 -15.12 26.42 14.27
N LYS A 129 -14.87 26.11 13.00
CA LYS A 129 -14.26 24.84 12.60
C LYS A 129 -12.78 24.79 12.97
N HIS A 130 -12.33 23.59 13.28
CA HIS A 130 -10.92 23.28 13.39
C HIS A 130 -10.24 23.49 12.02
N PRO A 131 -9.06 24.14 11.96
CA PRO A 131 -8.41 24.52 10.69
C PRO A 131 -8.23 23.37 9.68
N SER A 132 -8.00 22.14 10.15
CA SER A 132 -7.84 20.95 9.29
C SER A 132 -9.08 20.56 8.49
N TYR A 133 -10.27 21.06 8.88
CA TYR A 133 -11.57 20.71 8.28
C TYR A 133 -12.20 21.88 7.50
N THR A 134 -11.61 23.06 7.58
CA THR A 134 -12.05 24.25 6.84
C THR A 134 -12.18 23.96 5.35
N SER A 135 -13.30 24.34 4.74
CA SER A 135 -13.64 24.11 3.33
C SER A 135 -13.63 22.63 2.87
N ARG A 136 -13.57 21.67 3.79
CA ARG A 136 -13.60 20.22 3.49
C ARG A 136 -14.88 19.55 3.95
N THR A 137 -15.63 20.18 4.84
CA THR A 137 -16.81 19.63 5.49
C THR A 137 -18.09 20.29 5.00
N SER A 138 -19.17 19.51 4.90
CA SER A 138 -20.51 20.04 4.56
C SER A 138 -21.62 19.08 5.00
N LEU A 139 -22.82 19.62 5.20
CA LEU A 139 -24.06 18.85 5.34
C LEU A 139 -24.86 18.84 4.03
N PHE A 140 -25.76 17.88 3.90
CA PHE A 140 -26.69 17.77 2.78
C PHE A 140 -27.92 18.64 3.05
N LYS A 141 -27.83 19.94 2.73
CA LYS A 141 -28.88 20.92 3.03
C LYS A 141 -30.29 20.48 2.62
N ASN A 142 -30.42 19.82 1.46
CA ASN A 142 -31.71 19.35 0.94
C ASN A 142 -32.30 18.17 1.73
N GLU A 143 -31.48 17.44 2.49
CA GLU A 143 -31.86 16.25 3.25
C GLU A 143 -32.08 16.56 4.75
N LEU A 144 -31.76 17.77 5.21
CA LEU A 144 -32.03 18.21 6.58
C LEU A 144 -33.52 18.14 6.93
N LYS A 145 -34.40 18.48 5.98
CA LYS A 145 -35.86 18.35 6.10
C LYS A 145 -36.34 16.91 6.31
N ASN A 146 -35.49 15.94 5.95
CA ASN A 146 -35.72 14.51 6.09
C ASN A 146 -34.96 13.93 7.30
N GLY A 147 -34.46 14.77 8.21
CA GLY A 147 -33.75 14.36 9.42
C GLY A 147 -32.36 13.79 9.17
N ASN A 148 -31.82 13.92 7.96
CA ASN A 148 -30.47 13.46 7.65
C ASN A 148 -29.46 14.57 7.90
N ILE A 149 -28.66 14.38 8.94
CA ILE A 149 -27.66 15.32 9.43
C ILE A 149 -26.24 14.77 9.25
N SER A 150 -26.07 13.92 8.24
CA SER A 150 -24.81 13.25 7.91
C SER A 150 -23.74 14.24 7.41
N LEU A 151 -22.50 14.03 7.84
CA LEU A 151 -21.35 14.87 7.51
C LEU A 151 -20.62 14.33 6.29
N LYS A 152 -20.44 15.17 5.27
CA LYS A 152 -19.49 14.91 4.18
C LYS A 152 -18.12 15.48 4.55
N ILE A 153 -17.06 14.69 4.41
CA ILE A 153 -15.66 15.11 4.50
C ILE A 153 -14.99 14.86 3.14
N SER A 154 -14.42 15.90 2.54
CA SER A 154 -13.76 15.80 1.23
C SER A 154 -12.26 15.57 1.35
N LYS A 155 -11.69 14.79 0.41
CA LYS A 155 -10.25 14.45 0.34
C LYS A 155 -9.67 13.98 1.68
N VAL A 156 -10.13 12.85 2.19
CA VAL A 156 -9.75 12.27 3.49
C VAL A 156 -8.23 12.16 3.65
N LYS A 157 -7.73 12.49 4.84
CA LYS A 157 -6.33 12.41 5.26
C LYS A 157 -6.18 11.38 6.38
N LEU A 158 -4.96 10.88 6.61
CA LEU A 158 -4.65 9.99 7.75
C LEU A 158 -5.06 10.61 9.09
N SER A 159 -4.81 11.92 9.27
CA SER A 159 -5.19 12.66 10.48
C SER A 159 -6.70 12.74 10.75
N ASP A 160 -7.52 12.43 9.76
CA ASP A 160 -8.98 12.40 9.93
C ASP A 160 -9.43 11.09 10.60
N GLU A 161 -8.59 10.08 10.75
CA GLU A 161 -8.91 8.86 11.52
C GLU A 161 -9.30 9.21 12.97
N GLY A 162 -10.37 8.61 13.49
CA GLY A 162 -10.78 8.81 14.88
C GLY A 162 -12.30 8.79 15.12
N THR A 163 -12.70 9.15 16.33
CA THR A 163 -14.10 9.12 16.77
C THR A 163 -14.75 10.49 16.65
N TYR A 164 -15.76 10.60 15.78
CA TYR A 164 -16.58 11.79 15.63
C TYR A 164 -17.82 11.71 16.50
N ARG A 165 -18.32 12.85 16.95
CA ARG A 165 -19.57 13.02 17.69
C ARG A 165 -20.51 13.90 16.87
N CYS A 166 -21.69 13.37 16.58
CA CYS A 166 -22.81 14.11 15.99
C CYS A 166 -23.78 14.47 17.12
N PHE A 167 -23.98 15.75 17.39
CA PHE A 167 -24.77 16.26 18.50
C PHE A 167 -25.80 17.28 18.02
N VAL A 168 -27.02 17.18 18.56
CA VAL A 168 -28.13 18.10 18.31
C VAL A 168 -28.55 18.72 19.64
N PRO A 169 -28.15 19.97 19.93
CA PRO A 169 -28.39 20.63 21.22
C PRO A 169 -29.87 20.73 21.60
N GLU A 170 -30.76 21.01 20.64
CA GLU A 170 -32.20 21.18 20.87
C GLU A 170 -32.89 19.89 21.36
N LEU A 171 -32.30 18.74 21.05
CA LEU A 171 -32.77 17.43 21.49
C LEU A 171 -31.99 16.91 22.72
N ASP A 172 -30.84 17.52 23.03
CA ASP A 172 -29.84 16.99 23.98
C ASP A 172 -29.49 15.52 23.69
N ARG A 173 -29.23 15.23 22.41
CA ARG A 173 -28.92 13.88 21.93
C ARG A 173 -27.72 13.87 21.01
N TYR A 174 -26.90 12.83 21.15
CA TYR A 174 -25.73 12.60 20.30
C TYR A 174 -25.55 11.13 19.97
N THR A 175 -24.81 10.88 18.90
CA THR A 175 -24.23 9.59 18.57
C THR A 175 -22.75 9.77 18.27
N THR A 176 -21.99 8.68 18.31
CA THR A 176 -20.59 8.65 17.87
C THR A 176 -20.47 7.88 16.56
N VAL A 177 -19.47 8.25 15.76
CA VAL A 177 -19.12 7.60 14.50
C VAL A 177 -17.62 7.38 14.48
N GLN A 178 -17.18 6.13 14.37
CA GLN A 178 -15.77 5.81 14.21
C GLN A 178 -15.38 5.85 12.73
N LEU A 179 -14.42 6.70 12.37
CA LEU A 179 -13.80 6.70 11.05
C LEU A 179 -12.47 5.94 11.11
N VAL A 180 -12.30 4.96 10.23
CA VAL A 180 -11.05 4.24 9.99
C VAL A 180 -10.54 4.64 8.61
N VAL A 181 -9.28 5.04 8.53
CA VAL A 181 -8.67 5.45 7.26
C VAL A 181 -7.85 4.30 6.69
N GLY A 182 -8.00 4.08 5.40
CA GLY A 182 -7.27 3.07 4.64
C GLY A 182 -6.45 3.70 3.52
N ALA A 183 -5.32 3.07 3.19
CA ALA A 183 -4.60 3.31 1.96
C ALA A 183 -4.22 1.96 1.33
N ALA A 184 -4.43 1.84 0.02
CA ALA A 184 -4.12 0.63 -0.72
C ALA A 184 -3.59 1.01 -2.10
N SER A 185 -2.46 0.42 -2.45
CA SER A 185 -1.72 0.71 -3.68
C SER A 185 -1.40 -0.58 -4.42
N SER A 186 -1.04 -0.47 -5.70
CA SER A 186 -0.67 -1.62 -6.52
C SER A 186 0.59 -2.31 -6.00
N SER A 187 0.68 -3.62 -6.20
CA SER A 187 1.87 -4.43 -5.92
C SER A 187 2.67 -4.72 -7.19
N ALA A 188 3.98 -4.79 -7.06
CA ALA A 188 4.90 -5.22 -8.11
C ALA A 188 5.58 -6.51 -7.68
N ALA A 189 5.73 -7.46 -8.59
CA ALA A 189 6.38 -8.71 -8.29
C ALA A 189 7.23 -9.20 -9.47
N TRP A 190 8.42 -9.71 -9.19
CA TRP A 190 9.43 -10.05 -10.18
C TRP A 190 10.31 -11.22 -9.75
N ILE A 191 11.05 -11.78 -10.70
CA ILE A 191 12.07 -12.81 -10.44
C ILE A 191 13.33 -12.11 -9.94
N ASN A 192 13.78 -12.46 -8.74
CA ASN A 192 14.97 -11.88 -8.12
C ASN A 192 16.25 -12.68 -8.46
N SER A 193 16.20 -14.00 -8.35
CA SER A 193 17.32 -14.88 -8.69
C SER A 193 16.88 -16.33 -8.91
N THR A 194 17.75 -17.12 -9.54
CA THR A 194 17.55 -18.56 -9.73
C THR A 194 18.71 -19.33 -9.09
N ILE A 195 18.36 -20.32 -8.27
CA ILE A 195 19.32 -21.16 -7.57
C ILE A 195 19.02 -22.60 -7.97
N SER A 196 19.74 -23.13 -8.97
CA SER A 196 19.48 -24.45 -9.56
C SER A 196 18.04 -24.59 -10.09
N SER A 197 17.24 -25.51 -9.55
CA SER A 197 15.82 -25.72 -9.89
C SER A 197 14.83 -24.94 -9.00
N ARG A 198 15.32 -23.92 -8.28
CA ARG A 198 14.53 -23.07 -7.39
C ARG A 198 14.56 -21.64 -7.87
N VAL A 199 13.40 -21.01 -7.97
CA VAL A 199 13.26 -19.62 -8.41
C VAL A 199 12.89 -18.76 -7.20
N VAL A 200 13.63 -17.70 -6.96
CA VAL A 200 13.35 -16.74 -5.88
C VAL A 200 12.56 -15.58 -6.47
N LEU A 201 11.32 -15.41 -6.00
CA LEU A 201 10.44 -14.31 -6.37
C LEU A 201 10.48 -13.24 -5.28
N GLN A 202 10.40 -11.98 -5.71
CA GLN A 202 10.26 -10.82 -4.85
C GLN A 202 8.94 -10.14 -5.16
N CYS A 203 8.24 -9.69 -4.12
CA CYS A 203 7.08 -8.82 -4.24
C CYS A 203 7.25 -7.63 -3.33
N GLU A 204 6.87 -6.45 -3.82
CA GLU A 204 6.93 -5.18 -3.10
C GLU A 204 5.67 -4.37 -3.37
N SER A 205 5.17 -3.68 -2.34
CA SER A 205 4.09 -2.71 -2.48
C SER A 205 4.24 -1.59 -1.46
N ALA A 206 4.08 -0.35 -1.92
CA ALA A 206 4.25 0.86 -1.13
C ALA A 206 2.98 1.69 -1.11
N GLY A 207 2.71 2.38 0.02
CA GLY A 207 1.57 3.27 0.16
C GLY A 207 0.35 2.64 0.85
N TRP A 208 0.58 1.76 1.83
CA TRP A 208 -0.48 1.10 2.59
C TRP A 208 -0.69 1.74 3.95
N TYR A 209 -1.93 1.78 4.43
CA TYR A 209 -2.25 2.15 5.80
C TYR A 209 -3.57 1.52 6.22
N PRO A 210 -3.69 0.96 7.43
CA PRO A 210 -2.60 0.59 8.36
C PRO A 210 -1.64 -0.46 7.77
N GLU A 211 -0.79 -1.10 8.59
CA GLU A 211 0.15 -2.14 8.12
C GLU A 211 -0.59 -3.30 7.40
N PRO A 212 -0.15 -3.70 6.18
CA PRO A 212 -0.79 -4.77 5.41
C PRO A 212 -0.16 -6.16 5.65
N GLU A 213 -0.90 -7.23 5.32
CA GLU A 213 -0.40 -8.60 5.22
C GLU A 213 0.01 -8.90 3.77
N LEU A 214 1.22 -9.44 3.54
CA LEU A 214 1.66 -9.93 2.23
C LEU A 214 1.69 -11.46 2.23
N LEU A 215 0.97 -12.07 1.30
CA LEU A 215 0.81 -13.51 1.14
C LEU A 215 1.24 -13.97 -0.25
N TRP A 216 1.81 -15.16 -0.33
CA TRP A 216 2.14 -15.84 -1.58
C TRP A 216 1.21 -17.03 -1.79
N LEU A 217 0.67 -17.15 -3.00
CA LEU A 217 -0.27 -18.21 -3.38
C LEU A 217 0.24 -18.93 -4.63
N ASP A 218 0.06 -20.25 -4.70
CA ASP A 218 0.23 -21.01 -5.94
C ASP A 218 -0.93 -20.78 -6.92
N GLY A 219 -0.87 -21.44 -8.09
CA GLY A 219 -1.88 -21.33 -9.14
C GLY A 219 -3.26 -21.87 -8.73
N GLU A 220 -3.31 -22.67 -7.66
CA GLU A 220 -4.51 -23.24 -7.08
C GLU A 220 -5.07 -22.40 -5.91
N GLY A 221 -4.38 -21.32 -5.54
CA GLY A 221 -4.77 -20.40 -4.47
C GLY A 221 -4.39 -20.87 -3.06
N LYS A 222 -3.45 -21.81 -2.94
CA LYS A 222 -2.93 -22.30 -1.65
C LYS A 222 -1.69 -21.52 -1.24
N LEU A 223 -1.59 -21.27 0.07
CA LEU A 223 -0.50 -20.50 0.67
C LEU A 223 0.86 -21.19 0.51
N LEU A 224 1.85 -20.41 0.09
CA LEU A 224 3.25 -20.81 0.01
C LEU A 224 4.01 -20.39 1.28
N SER A 225 4.95 -21.24 1.70
CA SER A 225 5.85 -20.91 2.81
C SER A 225 6.93 -19.94 2.31
N ALA A 226 6.77 -18.66 2.67
CA ALA A 226 7.71 -17.58 2.33
C ALA A 226 8.61 -17.21 3.53
N GLY A 227 9.64 -16.41 3.26
CA GLY A 227 10.43 -15.77 4.32
C GLY A 227 9.61 -14.76 5.12
N PRO A 228 10.16 -14.22 6.22
CA PRO A 228 9.50 -13.14 6.96
C PRO A 228 9.26 -11.95 6.02
N THR A 229 8.09 -11.34 6.14
CA THR A 229 7.76 -10.11 5.43
C THR A 229 8.50 -8.95 6.07
N GLU A 230 9.16 -8.15 5.24
CA GLU A 230 9.80 -6.91 5.65
C GLU A 230 8.78 -5.77 5.53
N THR A 231 8.51 -5.07 6.62
CA THR A 231 7.64 -3.89 6.64
C THR A 231 8.44 -2.68 7.08
N LEU A 232 8.32 -1.59 6.33
CA LEU A 232 8.97 -0.32 6.61
C LEU A 232 7.90 0.78 6.61
N ARG A 233 7.91 1.63 7.65
CA ARG A 233 7.06 2.80 7.72
C ARG A 233 7.80 4.01 7.18
N GLY A 234 7.24 4.63 6.15
CA GLY A 234 7.77 5.84 5.52
C GLY A 234 7.54 7.10 6.37
N PRO A 235 8.16 8.24 5.98
CA PRO A 235 7.95 9.53 6.63
C PRO A 235 6.54 10.11 6.41
N ASP A 236 5.80 9.57 5.45
CA ASP A 236 4.40 9.88 5.14
C ASP A 236 3.39 9.06 5.98
N ASP A 237 3.89 8.31 6.97
CA ASP A 237 3.14 7.37 7.80
C ASP A 237 2.52 6.19 7.04
N LEU A 238 2.89 5.98 5.78
CA LEU A 238 2.47 4.83 4.98
C LEU A 238 3.47 3.68 5.09
N TYR A 239 2.98 2.46 4.93
CA TYR A 239 3.76 1.23 4.97
C TYR A 239 4.18 0.81 3.56
N THR A 240 5.44 0.39 3.45
CA THR A 240 5.99 -0.38 2.35
C THR A 240 6.24 -1.80 2.84
N VAL A 241 5.73 -2.77 2.10
CA VAL A 241 5.80 -4.18 2.43
C VAL A 241 6.53 -4.93 1.33
N SER A 242 7.43 -5.84 1.74
CA SER A 242 8.30 -6.57 0.83
C SER A 242 8.47 -8.01 1.31
N SER A 243 8.44 -8.98 0.39
CA SER A 243 8.60 -10.40 0.76
C SER A 243 9.26 -11.20 -0.36
N ARG A 244 10.01 -12.22 0.07
CA ARG A 244 10.70 -13.19 -0.79
C ARG A 244 10.12 -14.58 -0.60
N VAL A 245 9.83 -15.26 -1.71
CA VAL A 245 9.44 -16.67 -1.71
C VAL A 245 10.32 -17.48 -2.66
N THR A 246 10.66 -18.70 -2.25
CA THR A 246 11.36 -19.65 -3.12
C THR A 246 10.36 -20.65 -3.65
N VAL A 247 10.18 -20.69 -4.98
CA VAL A 247 9.26 -21.60 -5.66
C VAL A 247 10.03 -22.71 -6.39
N GLU A 248 9.35 -23.84 -6.50
CA GLU A 248 9.80 -25.05 -7.19
C GLU A 248 8.68 -25.47 -8.14
N LYS A 249 8.99 -26.26 -9.17
CA LYS A 249 8.03 -26.68 -10.20
C LYS A 249 6.72 -27.28 -9.67
N ARG A 250 6.74 -27.89 -8.47
CA ARG A 250 5.57 -28.47 -7.80
C ARG A 250 4.50 -27.45 -7.36
N HIS A 251 4.84 -26.16 -7.30
CA HIS A 251 3.97 -25.09 -6.79
C HIS A 251 3.28 -24.29 -7.91
N SER A 252 3.10 -24.89 -9.09
CA SER A 252 2.57 -24.24 -10.30
C SER A 252 3.55 -23.27 -10.98
N ASN A 253 3.23 -22.93 -12.22
CA ASN A 253 3.93 -21.90 -13.00
C ASN A 253 3.37 -20.50 -12.74
N ASN A 254 2.12 -20.43 -12.25
CA ASN A 254 1.47 -19.17 -11.93
C ASN A 254 1.52 -18.96 -10.42
N ILE A 255 2.14 -17.88 -10.00
CA ILE A 255 2.31 -17.52 -8.60
C ILE A 255 1.66 -16.17 -8.37
N THR A 256 0.90 -16.04 -7.30
CA THR A 256 0.20 -14.79 -6.97
C THR A 256 0.77 -14.19 -5.70
N CYS A 257 1.21 -12.94 -5.78
CA CYS A 257 1.45 -12.10 -4.61
C CYS A 257 0.15 -11.37 -4.26
N ARG A 258 -0.37 -11.58 -3.04
CA ARG A 258 -1.55 -10.90 -2.51
C ARG A 258 -1.14 -10.02 -1.34
N VAL A 259 -1.34 -8.71 -1.48
CA VAL A 259 -1.24 -7.76 -0.37
C VAL A 259 -2.65 -7.45 0.11
N GLN A 260 -2.96 -7.71 1.38
CA GLN A 260 -4.31 -7.60 1.92
C GLN A 260 -4.35 -6.91 3.28
N GLN A 261 -5.50 -6.33 3.58
CA GLN A 261 -5.78 -5.67 4.84
C GLN A 261 -7.20 -6.01 5.28
N ARG A 262 -7.31 -6.76 6.38
CA ARG A 262 -8.60 -7.24 6.89
C ARG A 262 -9.43 -6.12 7.51
N ASN A 263 -8.78 -5.18 8.19
CA ASN A 263 -9.47 -4.10 8.93
C ASN A 263 -10.25 -3.14 8.01
N THR A 264 -9.75 -2.93 6.79
CA THR A 264 -10.34 -2.04 5.77
C THR A 264 -10.95 -2.81 4.59
N ASN A 265 -10.92 -4.15 4.65
CA ASN A 265 -11.31 -5.05 3.55
C ASN A 265 -10.68 -4.66 2.19
N GLN A 266 -9.39 -4.30 2.19
CA GLN A 266 -8.64 -3.99 0.97
C GLN A 266 -7.74 -5.16 0.57
N SER A 267 -7.67 -5.46 -0.72
CA SER A 267 -6.72 -6.44 -1.27
C SER A 267 -6.24 -6.05 -2.66
N ARG A 268 -4.98 -6.37 -2.97
CA ARG A 268 -4.34 -6.18 -4.28
C ARG A 268 -3.54 -7.42 -4.61
N GLU A 269 -3.64 -7.86 -5.87
CA GLU A 269 -3.01 -9.09 -6.34
C GLU A 269 -2.15 -8.80 -7.56
N THR A 270 -0.98 -9.43 -7.60
CA THR A 270 -0.07 -9.42 -8.75
C THR A 270 0.26 -10.85 -9.12
N HIS A 271 0.00 -11.22 -10.37
CA HIS A 271 0.28 -12.55 -10.90
C HIS A 271 1.63 -12.57 -11.62
N ILE A 272 2.39 -13.62 -11.37
CA ILE A 272 3.69 -13.86 -11.99
C ILE A 272 3.66 -15.24 -12.63
N HIS A 273 3.97 -15.29 -13.92
CA HIS A 273 4.20 -16.55 -14.62
C HIS A 273 5.70 -16.85 -14.66
N VAL A 274 6.11 -18.01 -14.10
CA VAL A 274 7.49 -18.51 -14.13
C VAL A 274 7.63 -19.52 -15.28
N PRO A 275 8.41 -19.21 -16.33
CA PRO A 275 8.67 -20.13 -17.44
C PRO A 275 9.35 -21.43 -16.98
N ASP A 276 9.09 -22.52 -17.71
CA ASP A 276 9.61 -23.85 -17.39
C ASP A 276 11.14 -23.94 -17.45
N ASP A 277 11.77 -23.13 -18.31
CA ASP A 277 13.23 -23.11 -18.50
C ASP A 277 13.99 -22.79 -17.21
N PHE A 278 13.36 -22.05 -16.28
CA PHE A 278 13.96 -21.72 -14.99
C PHE A 278 14.01 -22.89 -14.00
N PHE A 279 13.28 -24.00 -14.27
CA PHE A 279 13.29 -25.20 -13.43
C PHE A 279 14.22 -26.30 -13.97
N ILE A 280 14.84 -26.12 -15.14
CA ILE A 280 15.68 -27.14 -15.76
C ILE A 280 17.06 -27.15 -15.11
N VAL A 281 17.40 -28.28 -14.46
CA VAL A 281 18.78 -28.60 -14.13
C VAL A 281 19.49 -28.90 -15.44
N ILE A 282 20.45 -28.07 -15.86
CA ILE A 282 21.41 -28.47 -16.90
C ILE A 282 22.25 -29.58 -16.27
N SER A 283 21.81 -30.83 -16.41
CA SER A 283 22.72 -31.95 -16.31
C SER A 283 23.85 -31.66 -17.31
N PRO A 284 25.14 -31.68 -16.91
CA PRO A 284 26.22 -31.55 -17.87
C PRO A 284 25.98 -32.56 -19.00
N PRO A 285 26.22 -32.19 -20.28
CA PRO A 285 25.92 -33.08 -21.39
C PRO A 285 26.56 -34.43 -21.08
N SER A 286 25.72 -35.44 -20.92
CA SER A 286 26.19 -36.80 -20.80
C SER A 286 26.83 -37.13 -22.14
N ASN A 287 28.14 -36.93 -22.25
CA ASN A 287 29.00 -37.57 -23.23
C ASN A 287 29.04 -39.09 -22.95
N GLN A 288 27.87 -39.71 -22.82
CA GLN A 288 27.66 -41.12 -22.58
C GLN A 288 26.55 -41.59 -23.51
N THR A 289 26.88 -41.68 -24.79
CA THR A 289 26.34 -42.76 -25.61
C THR A 289 26.99 -44.06 -25.13
N ASN A 290 26.53 -44.58 -23.98
CA ASN A 290 26.82 -45.94 -23.54
C ASN A 290 26.00 -46.94 -24.37
N ASP A 291 26.02 -46.79 -25.71
CA ASP A 291 25.50 -47.80 -26.61
C ASP A 291 26.59 -48.87 -26.77
N PRO A 292 26.39 -50.11 -26.30
CA PRO A 292 27.40 -51.17 -26.36
C PRO A 292 27.83 -51.46 -27.81
N ASN A 293 27.01 -51.10 -28.78
CA ASN A 293 27.27 -51.25 -30.21
C ASN A 293 28.34 -50.27 -30.71
N ILE A 294 28.36 -49.03 -30.22
CA ILE A 294 29.34 -48.02 -30.65
C ILE A 294 30.74 -48.39 -30.11
N ILE A 295 30.82 -48.81 -28.84
CA ILE A 295 32.08 -49.22 -28.21
C ILE A 295 32.68 -50.44 -28.92
N ALA A 296 31.85 -51.42 -29.31
CA ALA A 296 32.30 -52.59 -30.05
C ALA A 296 32.86 -52.25 -31.44
N VAL A 297 32.25 -51.28 -32.16
CA VAL A 297 32.74 -50.83 -33.47
C VAL A 297 34.08 -50.10 -33.34
N VAL A 298 34.24 -49.23 -32.34
CA VAL A 298 35.49 -48.50 -32.11
C VAL A 298 36.63 -49.45 -31.73
N ILE A 299 36.37 -50.42 -30.84
CA ILE A 299 37.36 -51.44 -30.48
C ILE A 299 37.70 -52.32 -31.70
N GLY A 300 36.69 -52.73 -32.47
CA GLY A 300 36.89 -53.51 -33.70
C GLY A 300 37.77 -52.78 -34.71
N ALA A 301 37.52 -51.48 -34.93
CA ALA A 301 38.33 -50.65 -35.82
C ALA A 301 39.80 -50.54 -35.34
N LEU A 302 40.02 -50.36 -34.03
CA LEU A 302 41.36 -50.29 -33.45
C LEU A 302 42.12 -51.62 -33.60
N VAL A 303 41.46 -52.76 -33.40
CA VAL A 303 42.08 -54.08 -33.59
C VAL A 303 42.49 -54.28 -35.05
N VAL A 304 41.63 -53.91 -36.01
CA VAL A 304 41.97 -53.99 -37.45
C VAL A 304 43.16 -53.09 -37.78
N LEU A 305 43.20 -51.88 -37.22
CA LEU A 305 44.29 -50.94 -37.46
C LEU A 305 45.63 -51.46 -36.90
N ILE A 306 45.61 -52.08 -35.71
CA ILE A 306 46.79 -52.74 -35.13
C ILE A 306 47.25 -53.92 -36.00
N LEU A 307 46.32 -54.72 -36.54
CA LEU A 307 46.67 -55.83 -37.44
C LEU A 307 47.31 -55.33 -38.74
N ILE A 308 46.80 -54.23 -39.32
CA ILE A 308 47.39 -53.59 -40.51
C ILE A 308 48.81 -53.10 -40.20
N LEU A 309 49.02 -52.47 -39.04
CA LEU A 309 50.35 -52.01 -38.60
C LEU A 309 51.30 -53.19 -38.32
N ALA A 310 50.81 -54.29 -37.77
CA ALA A 310 51.61 -55.49 -37.55
C ALA A 310 52.04 -56.14 -38.89
N VAL A 311 51.11 -56.24 -39.85
CA VAL A 311 51.41 -56.77 -41.20
C VAL A 311 52.38 -55.84 -41.93
N SER A 312 52.17 -54.53 -41.87
CA SER A 312 53.08 -53.55 -42.49
C SER A 312 54.48 -53.62 -41.86
N PHE A 313 54.58 -53.79 -40.54
CA PHE A 313 55.84 -54.00 -39.84
C PHE A 313 56.54 -55.31 -40.24
N VAL A 314 55.79 -56.42 -40.39
CA VAL A 314 56.34 -57.70 -40.85
C VAL A 314 56.81 -57.62 -42.31
N VAL A 315 56.06 -56.97 -43.19
CA VAL A 315 56.46 -56.72 -44.58
C VAL A 315 57.70 -55.82 -44.62
N TRP A 316 57.75 -54.77 -43.81
CA TRP A 316 58.89 -53.88 -43.69
C TRP A 316 60.14 -54.60 -43.16
N LYS A 317 59.98 -55.48 -42.16
CA LYS A 317 61.06 -56.34 -41.64
C LYS A 317 61.54 -57.35 -42.69
N LYS A 318 60.64 -57.95 -43.48
CA LYS A 318 60.99 -58.83 -44.61
C LYS A 318 61.74 -58.07 -45.72
N ARG A 319 61.41 -56.80 -45.97
CA ARG A 319 62.13 -55.94 -46.94
C ARG A 319 63.52 -55.56 -46.42
N ARG A 320 63.67 -55.23 -45.13
CA ARG A 320 64.99 -54.98 -44.51
C ARG A 320 65.89 -56.21 -44.51
N ALA A 321 65.34 -57.42 -44.39
CA ALA A 321 66.12 -58.66 -44.50
C ALA A 321 66.64 -58.95 -45.93
N LYS A 322 66.03 -58.38 -46.97
CA LYS A 322 66.48 -58.50 -48.37
C LYS A 322 67.54 -57.46 -48.79
N CYS A 323 67.76 -56.39 -48.01
CA CYS A 323 68.83 -55.42 -48.24
C CYS A 323 70.16 -55.70 -47.50
N LYS A 324 70.31 -56.86 -46.83
CA LYS A 324 71.60 -57.30 -46.25
C LYS A 324 72.32 -58.40 -47.05
N LYS A 325 71.93 -58.66 -48.30
CA LYS A 325 72.60 -59.63 -49.18
C LYS A 325 72.82 -59.06 -50.59
N LYS A 326 73.58 -57.97 -50.70
CA LYS A 326 74.37 -57.55 -51.88
C LYS A 326 75.16 -56.26 -51.58
N LYS A 327 76.36 -56.43 -51.01
CA LYS A 327 77.52 -55.52 -51.19
C LYS A 327 78.80 -56.15 -50.59
N SER A 328 79.55 -56.87 -51.42
CA SER A 328 81.00 -56.74 -51.62
C SER A 328 81.11 -56.68 -53.15
N GLU A 329 81.68 -55.67 -53.79
CA GLU A 329 83.11 -55.33 -53.94
C GLU A 329 83.07 -54.06 -54.86
N GLU A 330 83.40 -52.85 -54.40
CA GLU A 330 84.71 -52.14 -54.55
C GLU A 330 85.27 -52.21 -56.00
N ASP A 331 85.67 -51.17 -56.72
CA ASP A 331 86.11 -49.78 -56.50
C ASP A 331 85.83 -49.00 -57.83
N GLY A 332 85.91 -47.68 -58.00
CA GLY A 332 86.51 -46.55 -57.29
C GLY A 332 86.67 -45.41 -58.32
N ALA A 333 86.81 -44.17 -57.85
CA ALA A 333 87.60 -43.08 -58.46
C ALA A 333 87.25 -41.74 -57.78
N GLU A 334 88.20 -41.24 -57.00
CA GLU A 334 88.27 -39.90 -56.42
C GLU A 334 88.61 -38.82 -57.46
N ILE A 335 88.40 -37.55 -57.06
CA ILE A 335 89.34 -36.39 -56.98
C ILE A 335 88.46 -35.11 -57.03
N GLY A 336 88.56 -34.09 -56.16
CA GLY A 336 89.59 -33.80 -55.17
C GLY A 336 89.27 -32.67 -54.16
N LEU A 337 90.19 -32.60 -53.20
CA LEU A 337 90.49 -31.66 -52.09
C LEU A 337 90.39 -30.15 -52.43
N LYS A 338 90.31 -29.16 -51.50
CA LYS A 338 90.86 -28.90 -50.14
C LYS A 338 90.18 -27.59 -49.63
N GLY A 339 90.05 -27.18 -48.37
CA GLY A 339 90.55 -27.59 -47.05
C GLY A 339 90.00 -26.69 -45.91
N GLU A 340 90.37 -27.01 -44.66
CA GLU A 340 90.23 -26.37 -43.31
C GLU A 340 90.12 -24.82 -43.22
N SER A 341 89.60 -24.15 -42.16
CA SER A 341 89.16 -24.44 -40.77
C SER A 341 88.49 -23.19 -40.13
N GLU A 342 87.79 -23.40 -38.99
CA GLU A 342 87.31 -22.48 -37.91
C GLU A 342 85.79 -22.23 -37.77
N PRO A 343 85.27 -22.09 -36.52
CA PRO A 343 83.87 -22.42 -36.17
C PRO A 343 82.98 -21.19 -36.05
N LEU A 344 81.71 -21.26 -36.50
CA LEU A 344 80.73 -20.22 -36.20
C LEU A 344 79.29 -20.77 -36.12
N MET A 345 78.67 -20.54 -34.96
CA MET A 345 77.26 -20.24 -34.66
C MET A 345 76.19 -20.55 -35.73
N SER A 346 75.20 -21.38 -35.38
CA SER A 346 73.83 -20.90 -35.13
C SER A 346 72.89 -22.09 -34.84
N GLY A 347 72.46 -22.18 -33.59
CA GLY A 347 71.25 -22.88 -33.20
C GLY A 347 70.45 -21.89 -32.35
N LYS A 348 69.51 -21.18 -32.97
CA LYS A 348 68.41 -20.43 -32.34
C LYS A 348 67.65 -19.69 -33.44
N GLU A 349 66.49 -20.20 -33.82
CA GLU A 349 65.50 -19.42 -34.55
C GLU A 349 64.05 -19.92 -34.37
N GLU A 350 63.82 -21.09 -33.75
CA GLU A 350 62.44 -21.56 -33.44
C GLU A 350 62.00 -21.36 -31.96
N ASP A 351 62.89 -20.93 -31.06
CA ASP A 351 62.54 -20.71 -29.63
C ASP A 351 62.15 -19.25 -29.33
N ASP A 352 62.57 -18.29 -30.16
CA ASP A 352 62.33 -16.85 -29.95
C ASP A 352 60.91 -16.38 -30.38
N ASP A 353 60.19 -17.15 -31.21
CA ASP A 353 58.81 -16.81 -31.65
C ASP A 353 57.75 -17.19 -30.60
N VAL A 354 58.03 -18.18 -29.74
CA VAL A 354 57.13 -18.59 -28.66
C VAL A 354 57.23 -17.60 -27.49
N ASP A 355 58.44 -17.25 -27.08
CA ASP A 355 58.68 -16.29 -26.00
C ASP A 355 58.14 -14.88 -26.32
N ARG A 356 58.22 -14.46 -27.60
CA ARG A 356 57.66 -13.19 -28.06
C ARG A 356 56.12 -13.16 -28.02
N ARG A 357 55.48 -14.29 -28.32
CA ARG A 357 54.01 -14.42 -28.25
C ARG A 357 53.51 -14.49 -26.82
N GLU A 358 54.24 -15.16 -25.92
CA GLU A 358 53.92 -15.18 -24.50
C GLU A 358 54.08 -13.79 -23.86
N ALA A 359 55.11 -13.03 -24.24
CA ALA A 359 55.28 -11.64 -23.81
C ALA A 359 54.15 -10.73 -24.31
N GLN A 360 53.71 -10.88 -25.56
CA GLN A 360 52.60 -10.10 -26.13
C GLN A 360 51.28 -10.39 -25.38
N ILE A 361 50.99 -11.66 -25.09
CA ILE A 361 49.80 -12.07 -24.34
C ILE A 361 49.82 -11.54 -22.89
N HIS A 362 51.02 -11.41 -22.30
CA HIS A 362 51.17 -10.88 -20.95
C HIS A 362 50.98 -9.36 -20.86
N GLU A 363 51.25 -8.64 -21.95
CA GLU A 363 50.99 -7.21 -22.08
C GLU A 363 49.49 -6.95 -22.31
N ASP A 364 48.87 -7.67 -23.25
CA ASP A 364 47.43 -7.57 -23.53
C ASP A 364 46.58 -7.90 -22.30
N LYS A 365 47.01 -8.89 -21.49
CA LYS A 365 46.35 -9.20 -20.20
C LYS A 365 46.47 -8.08 -19.18
N ARG A 366 47.53 -7.27 -19.21
CA ARG A 366 47.70 -6.13 -18.30
C ARG A 366 46.83 -4.96 -18.73
N GLU A 367 46.70 -4.70 -20.03
CA GLU A 367 45.79 -3.69 -20.57
C GLU A 367 44.32 -4.02 -20.23
N ILE A 368 43.87 -5.25 -20.48
CA ILE A 368 42.50 -5.69 -20.15
C ILE A 368 42.20 -5.55 -18.65
N LYS A 369 43.17 -5.84 -17.80
CA LYS A 369 43.01 -5.74 -16.35
C LYS A 369 42.95 -4.29 -15.88
N GLN A 370 43.66 -3.39 -16.56
CA GLN A 370 43.63 -1.95 -16.29
C GLN A 370 42.32 -1.32 -16.77
N ASP A 371 41.83 -1.70 -17.95
CA ASP A 371 40.53 -1.26 -18.47
C ASP A 371 39.38 -1.73 -17.59
N GLN A 372 39.44 -2.96 -17.07
CA GLN A 372 38.46 -3.48 -16.13
C GLN A 372 38.44 -2.69 -14.81
N LEU A 373 39.60 -2.24 -14.33
CA LEU A 373 39.73 -1.40 -13.14
C LEU A 373 39.21 0.04 -13.36
N VAL A 374 39.42 0.60 -14.56
CA VAL A 374 38.87 1.91 -14.95
C VAL A 374 37.34 1.85 -15.02
N LEU A 375 36.78 0.81 -15.65
CA LEU A 375 35.34 0.57 -15.74
C LEU A 375 34.68 0.38 -14.36
N GLU A 376 35.36 -0.28 -13.43
CA GLU A 376 34.86 -0.45 -12.06
C GLU A 376 34.94 0.85 -11.24
N THR A 377 35.95 1.67 -11.50
CA THR A 377 36.12 3.00 -10.89
C THR A 377 35.09 4.01 -11.41
N GLU A 378 34.77 4.02 -12.70
CA GLU A 378 33.67 4.84 -13.25
C GLU A 378 32.31 4.43 -12.67
N ARG A 379 32.05 3.12 -12.57
CA ARG A 379 30.80 2.62 -11.97
C ARG A 379 30.65 3.05 -10.50
N MET A 380 31.74 3.14 -9.75
CA MET A 380 31.72 3.65 -8.36
C MET A 380 31.51 5.17 -8.27
N LYS A 381 31.91 5.95 -9.28
CA LYS A 381 31.64 7.40 -9.33
C LYS A 381 30.17 7.69 -9.60
N ASP A 382 29.53 6.90 -10.45
CA ASP A 382 28.10 7.03 -10.74
C ASP A 382 27.20 6.66 -9.55
N ILE A 383 27.67 5.75 -8.68
CA ILE A 383 26.97 5.37 -7.44
C ILE A 383 27.06 6.47 -6.37
N LYS A 384 28.09 7.33 -6.41
CA LYS A 384 28.33 8.34 -5.37
C LYS A 384 27.69 9.71 -5.67
N SER A 385 27.26 9.98 -6.91
CA SER A 385 26.76 11.30 -7.32
C SER A 385 25.35 11.72 -6.86
N PRO A 386 24.45 10.85 -6.35
CA PRO A 386 23.16 11.33 -5.83
C PRO A 386 23.17 11.76 -4.34
N GLN A 387 24.25 11.54 -3.58
CA GLN A 387 24.20 11.64 -2.10
C GLN A 387 25.11 12.67 -1.43
N GLU A 388 25.84 13.50 -2.19
CA GLU A 388 26.80 14.47 -1.60
C GLU A 388 26.43 15.95 -1.85
N GLU A 389 25.14 16.27 -2.02
CA GLU A 389 24.66 17.67 -2.11
C GLU A 389 23.64 18.06 -1.02
N ARG A 390 23.49 17.25 0.04
CA ARG A 390 22.58 17.64 1.14
C ARG A 390 23.05 17.21 2.53
N ILE A 391 24.19 17.73 2.98
CA ILE A 391 24.45 18.11 4.38
C ILE A 391 25.61 19.12 4.35
N ASN A 392 25.35 20.38 4.71
CA ASN A 392 26.30 21.13 5.52
C ASN A 392 25.50 21.85 6.61
N PRO A 393 25.75 21.55 7.90
CA PRO A 393 25.05 22.18 9.00
C PRO A 393 25.61 23.59 9.25
N SER A 394 24.71 24.48 9.61
CA SER A 394 24.97 25.80 10.17
C SER A 394 25.80 25.74 11.46
N ASN A 395 26.93 26.45 11.48
CA ASN A 395 27.44 27.31 12.55
C ASN A 395 28.79 27.85 12.03
N ASP A 396 29.05 29.16 12.01
CA ASP A 396 29.41 29.88 13.21
C ASP A 396 29.03 31.36 13.15
N ARG A 397 28.64 31.88 14.32
CA ARG A 397 28.57 33.32 14.61
C ARG A 397 29.87 33.73 15.29
N GLU A 398 30.31 34.95 14.96
CA GLU A 398 31.21 35.85 15.71
C GLU A 398 32.73 35.78 15.51
N SER A 399 33.25 36.81 14.82
CA SER A 399 34.42 37.67 15.10
C SER A 399 34.89 38.27 13.77
N LEU A 400 35.31 39.52 13.56
CA LEU A 400 35.51 40.74 14.33
C LEU A 400 35.76 41.84 13.26
N ILE A 401 35.04 42.97 13.31
CA ILE A 401 35.45 44.39 13.11
C ILE A 401 36.60 44.67 12.09
N THR A 402 36.58 45.59 11.10
CA THR A 402 36.33 47.05 11.13
C THR A 402 36.60 47.66 9.74
N ILE A 403 35.93 48.80 9.43
CA ILE A 403 36.30 49.90 8.47
C ILE A 403 36.24 49.52 6.98
N GLU A 404 35.47 50.18 6.11
CA GLU A 404 35.42 51.63 5.80
C GLU A 404 34.01 51.94 5.23
N GLN A 405 33.21 52.78 5.90
CA GLN A 405 32.92 54.15 5.45
C GLN A 405 32.73 54.29 3.93
N GLU A 406 31.47 54.36 3.49
CA GLU A 406 31.03 55.51 2.71
C GLU A 406 29.60 55.87 3.10
N THR A 407 29.46 57.16 3.37
CA THR A 407 28.38 57.87 4.03
C THR A 407 27.34 58.42 3.06
N HIS A 408 26.11 58.54 3.57
CA HIS A 408 25.13 59.60 3.31
C HIS A 408 24.56 59.80 1.90
N GLU A 409 23.25 59.60 1.74
CA GLU A 409 22.23 60.68 1.63
C GLU A 409 20.83 59.99 1.62
N GLU A 410 19.97 60.27 2.62
CA GLU A 410 18.74 61.10 2.47
C GLU A 410 17.69 60.47 1.54
N GLN A 411 16.41 60.20 1.85
CA GLN A 411 15.38 60.61 2.81
C GLN A 411 14.46 59.36 2.98
N GLU A 412 13.56 59.16 3.93
CA GLU A 412 12.66 60.06 4.63
C GLU A 412 12.12 59.30 5.85
N VAL A 413 12.21 59.95 7.01
CA VAL A 413 11.75 59.48 8.31
C VAL A 413 10.40 60.13 8.62
N THR A 414 9.51 59.33 9.22
CA THR A 414 8.37 59.71 10.10
C THR A 414 7.05 60.24 9.51
N GLY A 415 5.90 59.89 10.10
CA GLY A 415 5.72 59.25 11.40
C GLY A 415 4.28 58.88 11.76
N ARG A 416 4.17 58.36 12.98
CA ARG A 416 2.96 58.06 13.75
C ARG A 416 3.17 58.61 15.17
N GLU A 417 2.07 58.92 15.86
CA GLU A 417 1.85 59.36 17.26
C GLU A 417 1.52 60.86 17.40
N GLU A 418 0.24 61.21 17.65
CA GLU A 418 -0.42 61.46 18.96
C GLU A 418 0.06 62.79 19.59
N GLU A 419 -0.69 63.70 20.21
CA GLU A 419 -2.10 64.05 20.49
C GLU A 419 -2.04 65.51 21.03
N HIS A 420 -3.19 66.20 21.12
CA HIS A 420 -3.50 67.36 21.98
C HIS A 420 -3.53 68.82 21.44
N ASP A 421 -4.75 69.36 21.59
CA ASP A 421 -5.24 70.72 21.91
C ASP A 421 -5.10 71.96 21.01
N VAL A 422 -6.28 72.36 20.49
CA VAL A 422 -6.96 73.68 20.59
C VAL A 422 -6.10 74.94 20.71
N ASP A 423 -6.08 75.76 19.65
CA ASP A 423 -6.51 77.16 19.74
C ASP A 423 -6.97 77.72 18.37
N ASN A 424 -7.82 78.73 18.47
CA ASN A 424 -8.68 79.37 17.50
C ASN A 424 -7.97 80.51 16.73
N SER A 425 -8.64 80.98 15.67
CA SER A 425 -8.57 82.33 15.06
C SER A 425 -7.75 82.59 13.78
N GLY A 426 -8.44 83.17 12.80
CA GLY A 426 -7.97 84.23 11.88
C GLY A 426 -7.17 83.77 10.66
N GLU A 427 -7.77 83.57 9.49
CA GLU A 427 -8.12 84.61 8.50
C GLU A 427 -6.92 85.32 7.83
N LYS A 428 -6.60 84.83 6.62
CA LYS A 428 -6.26 85.50 5.34
C LYS A 428 -5.11 86.53 5.21
N VAL A 429 -4.56 86.47 3.99
CA VAL A 429 -3.74 87.46 3.24
C VAL A 429 -2.23 87.27 3.50
N LYS A 430 -1.41 86.88 2.52
CA LYS A 430 -1.29 87.37 1.13
C LYS A 430 -0.58 86.38 0.23
#